data_AF-A0A2A6RJ31-F1
#
_entry.id   AF-A0A2A6RJ31-F1
#
_cell.length_a   1.000
_cell.length_b   1.000
_cell.length_c   1.000
_cell.angle_alpha   90.00
_cell.angle_beta   90.00
_cell.angle_gamma   90.00
#
_symmetry.space_group_name_H-M   'P 1'
#
loop_
_entity.id
_entity.type
_entity.pdbx_description
1 polymer ?
#
loop_
_entity_poly.entity_id
_entity_poly.type
_entity_poly.pdbx_seq_one_letter_code
_entity_poly.pdbx_strand_id
1 'polypeptide(L)'
;MAQEQQRFSRRDEVYLNSPGFEPYMGSGAVFLFILTAIFIFSIKIGFAWLVWPGLFLAVIGGYVTLRILERREYAQKLAELEAELGSGK
;
A
#
# COMPACT_ATOMS: atom_id res chain seq x y z
N MET A 1 -36.90 -3.09 9.34
CA MET A 1 -35.65 -3.51 8.69
C MET A 1 -34.57 -3.37 9.73
N ALA A 2 -34.34 -4.44 10.50
CA ALA A 2 -33.35 -4.43 11.56
C ALA A 2 -31.97 -4.47 10.90
N GLN A 3 -31.19 -3.41 11.08
CA GLN A 3 -29.76 -3.43 10.81
C GLN A 3 -29.15 -4.38 11.84
N GLU A 4 -28.94 -5.64 11.47
CA GLU A 4 -27.96 -6.48 12.15
C GLU A 4 -26.62 -5.75 12.00
N GLN A 5 -26.23 -5.04 13.06
CA GLN A 5 -24.83 -4.67 13.25
C GLN A 5 -24.05 -5.98 13.31
N GLN A 6 -23.50 -6.40 12.16
CA GLN A 6 -22.48 -7.43 12.07
C GLN A 6 -21.37 -7.06 13.06
N ARG A 7 -21.40 -7.69 14.22
CA ARG A 7 -20.48 -7.43 15.31
C ARG A 7 -19.20 -8.18 14.98
N PHE A 8 -18.33 -7.57 14.17
CA PHE A 8 -16.99 -8.08 13.91
C PHE A 8 -16.34 -8.47 15.23
N SER A 9 -15.77 -9.67 15.29
CA SER A 9 -15.04 -10.11 16.47
C SER A 9 -13.79 -9.25 16.62
N ARG A 10 -13.28 -9.08 17.84
CA ARG A 10 -12.03 -8.35 18.12
C ARG A 10 -10.84 -8.92 17.34
N ARG A 11 -10.91 -10.19 16.90
CA ARG A 11 -9.92 -10.82 16.01
C ARG A 11 -10.03 -10.34 14.56
N ASP A 12 -11.24 -10.11 14.06
CA ASP A 12 -11.50 -9.70 12.68
C ASP A 12 -11.05 -8.25 12.48
N GLU A 13 -11.27 -7.40 13.48
CA GLU A 13 -10.75 -6.01 13.50
C GLU A 13 -9.21 -5.96 13.44
N VAL A 14 -8.53 -6.89 14.13
CA VAL A 14 -7.06 -6.99 14.10
C VAL A 14 -6.58 -7.50 12.74
N TYR A 15 -7.29 -8.45 12.13
CA TYR A 15 -6.95 -8.95 10.80
C TYR A 15 -7.11 -7.89 9.71
N LEU A 16 -8.22 -7.12 9.74
CA LEU A 16 -8.48 -5.99 8.86
C LEU A 16 -7.40 -4.92 8.94
N ASN A 17 -6.93 -4.60 10.14
CA ASN A 17 -5.93 -3.56 10.38
C ASN A 17 -4.47 -4.05 10.31
N SER A 18 -4.22 -5.33 10.05
CA SER A 18 -2.87 -5.85 9.87
C SER A 18 -2.52 -5.85 8.38
N PRO A 19 -1.86 -4.79 7.85
CA PRO A 19 -1.41 -4.79 6.45
C PRO A 19 -0.44 -5.95 6.21
N GLY A 20 -0.57 -6.60 5.06
CA GLY A 20 0.32 -7.67 4.65
C GLY A 20 1.71 -7.15 4.31
N PHE A 21 2.64 -8.06 4.01
CA PHE A 21 3.99 -7.70 3.57
C PHE A 21 4.02 -7.18 2.12
N GLU A 22 3.02 -7.54 1.30
CA GLU A 22 2.94 -7.22 -0.13
C GLU A 22 2.89 -5.70 -0.45
N PRO A 23 2.08 -4.87 0.24
CA PRO A 23 2.11 -3.41 0.05
C PRO A 23 3.47 -2.78 0.29
N TYR A 24 4.23 -3.28 1.27
CA TYR A 24 5.58 -2.79 1.57
C TYR A 24 6.58 -3.17 0.49
N MET A 25 6.53 -4.41 0.01
CA MET A 25 7.37 -4.84 -1.12
C MET A 25 7.04 -4.07 -2.40
N GLY A 26 5.76 -3.88 -2.70
CA GLY A 26 5.30 -3.14 -3.89
C GLY A 26 5.72 -1.66 -3.85
N SER A 27 5.52 -0.99 -2.71
CA SER A 27 5.94 0.41 -2.54
C SER A 27 7.46 0.57 -2.54
N GLY A 28 8.20 -0.36 -1.94
CA GLY A 28 9.66 -0.41 -1.99
C GLY A 28 10.20 -0.58 -3.42
N ALA A 29 9.58 -1.44 -4.22
CA ALA A 29 9.94 -1.61 -5.64
C ALA A 29 9.71 -0.32 -6.45
N VAL A 30 8.59 0.38 -6.22
CA VAL A 30 8.30 1.66 -6.88
C VAL A 30 9.32 2.73 -6.47
N PHE A 31 9.65 2.82 -5.17
CA PHE A 31 10.68 3.73 -4.68
C PHE A 31 12.01 3.50 -5.39
N LEU A 32 12.48 2.24 -5.43
CA LEU A 32 13.74 1.88 -6.09
C LEU A 32 13.74 2.20 -7.57
N PHE A 33 12.61 1.95 -8.26
CA PHE A 33 12.47 2.23 -9.68
C PHE A 33 12.60 3.73 -9.99
N ILE A 34 11.85 4.56 -9.25
CA ILE A 34 11.87 6.03 -9.43
C ILE A 34 13.26 6.57 -9.10
N LEU A 35 13.84 6.15 -7.97
CA LEU A 35 15.15 6.63 -7.54
C LEU A 35 16.24 6.23 -8.55
N THR A 36 16.21 5.00 -9.05
CA THR A 36 17.17 4.51 -10.05
C THR A 36 17.06 5.30 -11.35
N ALA A 37 15.85 5.55 -11.84
CA ALA A 37 15.63 6.36 -13.04
C ALA A 37 16.20 7.78 -12.88
N ILE A 38 15.96 8.42 -11.73
CA ILE A 38 16.46 9.76 -11.46
C ILE A 38 17.98 9.78 -11.29
N PHE A 39 18.54 8.76 -10.66
CA PHE A 39 19.99 8.62 -10.51
C PHE A 39 20.70 8.48 -11.88
N ILE A 40 20.18 7.63 -12.77
CA ILE A 40 20.71 7.48 -14.14
C ILE A 40 20.61 8.82 -14.89
N PHE A 41 19.48 9.52 -14.78
CA PHE A 41 19.29 10.81 -15.42
C PHE A 41 20.27 11.86 -14.87
N SER A 42 20.47 11.90 -13.55
CA SER A 42 21.42 12.78 -12.86
C SER A 42 22.85 12.59 -13.36
N ILE A 43 23.29 11.35 -13.58
CA ILE A 43 24.61 11.04 -14.16
C ILE A 43 24.70 11.59 -15.59
N LYS A 44 23.67 11.34 -16.40
CA LYS A 44 23.65 11.73 -17.82
C LYS A 44 23.78 13.24 -18.04
N ILE A 45 23.21 14.05 -17.14
CA ILE A 45 23.27 15.52 -17.21
C ILE A 45 24.42 16.13 -16.40
N GLY A 46 25.19 15.30 -15.68
CA GLY A 46 26.30 15.76 -14.82
C GLY A 46 25.87 16.57 -13.60
N PHE A 47 24.61 16.50 -13.18
CA PHE A 47 24.05 17.36 -12.12
C PHE A 47 23.66 16.52 -10.90
N ALA A 48 24.65 16.23 -10.05
CA ALA A 48 24.46 15.41 -8.84
C ALA A 48 23.40 15.97 -7.87
N TRP A 49 23.13 17.28 -7.92
CA TRP A 49 22.13 17.91 -7.05
C TRP A 49 20.70 17.49 -7.40
N LEU A 50 20.46 16.89 -8.58
CA LEU A 50 19.14 16.37 -8.97
C LEU A 50 18.71 15.14 -8.14
N VAL A 51 19.64 14.48 -7.46
CA VAL A 51 19.35 13.32 -6.61
C VAL A 51 18.46 13.72 -5.43
N TRP A 52 18.62 14.91 -4.86
CA TRP A 52 17.81 15.38 -3.73
C TRP A 52 16.31 15.56 -4.06
N PRO A 53 15.91 16.38 -5.04
CA PRO A 53 14.51 16.45 -5.45
C PRO A 53 14.02 15.11 -5.99
N GLY A 54 14.89 14.31 -6.59
CA GLY A 54 14.54 12.97 -7.05
C GLY A 54 14.20 11.99 -5.92
N LEU A 55 14.97 12.01 -4.84
CA LEU A 55 14.71 11.21 -3.65
C LEU A 55 13.35 11.58 -3.05
N PHE A 56 13.04 12.88 -2.99
CA PHE A 56 11.73 13.35 -2.53
C PHE A 56 10.59 12.79 -3.39
N LEU A 57 10.72 12.82 -4.72
CA LEU A 57 9.75 12.22 -5.64
C LEU A 57 9.63 10.71 -5.47
N ALA A 58 10.74 10.00 -5.24
CA ALA A 58 10.74 8.56 -4.99
C ALA A 58 10.00 8.21 -3.69
N VAL A 59 10.22 8.98 -2.61
CA VAL A 59 9.51 8.81 -1.33
C VAL A 59 8.01 9.05 -1.51
N ILE A 60 7.62 10.13 -2.20
CA ILE A 60 6.20 10.41 -2.48
C ILE A 60 5.58 9.28 -3.30
N GLY A 61 6.26 8.83 -4.36
CA GLY A 61 5.78 7.72 -5.19
C GLY A 61 5.56 6.46 -4.37
N GLY A 62 6.54 6.05 -3.57
CA GLY A 62 6.44 4.91 -2.67
C GLY A 62 5.29 5.06 -1.66
N TYR A 63 5.15 6.23 -1.03
CA TYR A 63 4.07 6.49 -0.06
C TYR A 63 2.68 6.41 -0.70
N VAL A 64 2.50 7.01 -1.88
CA VAL A 64 1.23 6.94 -2.62
C VAL A 64 0.91 5.51 -3.00
N THR A 65 1.88 4.75 -3.52
CA THR A 65 1.69 3.33 -3.84
C THR A 65 1.33 2.52 -2.62
N LEU A 66 2.01 2.72 -1.49
CA LEU A 66 1.72 2.04 -0.23
C LEU A 66 0.27 2.27 0.19
N ARG A 67 -0.17 3.53 0.21
CA ARG A 67 -1.55 3.90 0.55
C ARG A 67 -2.59 3.28 -0.37
N ILE A 68 -2.28 3.15 -1.66
CA ILE A 68 -3.18 2.51 -2.64
C ILE A 68 -3.26 1.01 -2.36
N LEU A 69 -2.12 0.34 -2.15
CA LEU A 69 -2.06 -1.09 -1.91
C LEU A 69 -2.71 -1.48 -0.58
N GLU A 70 -2.45 -0.75 0.50
CA GLU A 70 -3.10 -0.95 1.80
C GLU A 70 -4.63 -0.82 1.70
N ARG A 71 -5.13 0.18 0.95
CA ARG A 71 -6.58 0.36 0.75
C ARG A 71 -7.19 -0.80 -0.03
N ARG A 72 -6.49 -1.33 -1.03
CA ARG A 72 -6.96 -2.47 -1.82
C ARG A 72 -6.98 -3.74 -0.98
N GLU A 73 -5.93 -3.97 -0.20
CA GLU A 73 -5.84 -5.13 0.70
C GLU A 73 -6.91 -5.07 1.79
N TYR A 74 -7.13 -3.89 2.39
CA TYR A 74 -8.21 -3.68 3.36
C TYR A 74 -9.59 -3.98 2.75
N ALA A 75 -9.87 -3.51 1.54
CA ALA A 75 -11.13 -3.78 0.85
C ALA A 75 -11.31 -5.26 0.51
N GLN A 76 -10.23 -5.96 0.15
CA GLN A 76 -10.26 -7.41 -0.09
C GLN A 76 -10.55 -8.18 1.19
N LYS A 77 -9.85 -7.87 2.30
CA LYS A 77 -10.10 -8.51 3.61
C LYS A 77 -11.51 -8.27 4.11
N LEU A 78 -12.06 -7.07 3.88
CA LEU A 78 -13.44 -6.77 4.21
C LEU A 78 -14.41 -7.63 3.40
N ALA A 79 -14.19 -7.76 2.09
CA ALA A 79 -15.02 -8.59 1.22
C ALA A 79 -14.93 -10.09 1.58
N GLU A 80 -13.75 -10.58 1.96
CA GLU A 80 -13.56 -11.95 2.46
C GLU A 80 -14.36 -12.21 3.74
N LEU A 81 -14.29 -11.29 4.72
CA LEU A 81 -15.04 -11.42 5.96
C LEU A 81 -16.57 -11.33 5.75
N GLU A 82 -17.04 -10.43 4.88
CA GLU A 82 -18.45 -10.34 4.51
C GLU A 82 -18.94 -11.61 3.81
N ALA A 83 -18.10 -12.21 2.96
CA ALA A 83 -18.39 -13.48 2.30
C ALA A 83 -18.44 -14.65 3.29
N GLU A 84 -17.51 -14.73 4.26
CA GLU A 84 -17.54 -15.75 5.32
C GLU A 84 -18.78 -15.61 6.20
N LEU A 85 -19.15 -14.39 6.59
CA LEU A 85 -20.36 -14.10 7.38
C LEU A 85 -21.65 -14.41 6.62
N GLY A 86 -21.70 -14.13 5.31
CA GLY A 86 -22.85 -14.41 4.46
C GLY A 86 -22.94 -15.88 4.00
N SER A 87 -21.82 -16.60 3.97
CA SER A 87 -21.75 -18.00 3.52
C SER A 87 -22.15 -19.01 4.61
N GLY A 88 -22.56 -18.56 5.81
CA GLY A 88 -23.29 -19.34 6.81
C GLY A 88 -22.88 -20.81 6.88
N LYS A 89 -21.65 -21.07 7.36
CA LYS A 89 -21.30 -22.34 7.99
C LYS A 89 -21.24 -22.16 9.50
#